data_AF-E0E4M2-F1
#
_entry.id   AF-E0E4M2-F1
#
_cell.length_a   1.000
_cell.length_b   1.000
_cell.length_c   1.000
_cell.angle_alpha   90.00
_cell.angle_beta   90.00
_cell.angle_gamma   90.00
#
_symmetry.space_group_name_H-M   'P 1'
#
loop_
_entity.id
_entity.type
_entity.pdbx_description
1 polymer ?
#
loop_
_entity_poly.entity_id
_entity_poly.type
_entity_poly.pdbx_seq_one_letter_code
_entity_poly.pdbx_strand_id
1 'polypeptide(L)'
;MNQLNFNTKKRNFKHLSEYERGEIYAMIKLGCSISSIARHLKRSRTTIYNELKRGRIEQIKNGHKVIVYYPDAGQTQYEKNRKNSKKKFKAFECIDFIKFVEKSFKEQFWSLDECYGRAKSDKLFKNTVCTKTLYKYVELGILKIKNTDLPQRLKRLQKSTRIRINKRKFEKSISKRPKHIDHRKEFGHWEIDTVIGKKTSDQDVLLTIIERKSRYYKVIKIDSKSSKSVNDALLEYIMESKTKDTEVFKSITSDNGSEFSGLSDFESLVDVYFCHPYSSFERGSNERHNGILRQFIPKGRSINDFSEDEIMYFVDIINAKPRKNLGYRTPEEIFDEEMDKIYSTSGVA
;
A
#
# COMPACT_ATOMS: atom_id res chain seq x y z
N MET A 1 17.01 -7.39 24.33
CA MET A 1 16.10 -7.83 25.40
C MET A 1 14.71 -7.26 25.15
N ASN A 2 13.67 -8.07 25.40
CA ASN A 2 12.23 -7.77 25.51
C ASN A 2 11.70 -6.38 25.09
N GLN A 3 11.12 -6.28 23.89
CA GLN A 3 10.01 -5.36 23.63
C GLN A 3 8.68 -6.11 23.80
N LEU A 4 8.04 -5.96 24.96
CA LEU A 4 6.81 -6.68 25.33
C LEU A 4 5.51 -5.90 25.06
N ASN A 5 5.56 -4.83 24.26
CA ASN A 5 4.40 -3.99 23.95
C ASN A 5 3.52 -4.59 22.82
N PHE A 6 2.95 -5.76 23.09
CA PHE A 6 1.85 -6.31 22.30
C PHE A 6 0.56 -5.54 22.61
N ASN A 7 0.29 -4.51 21.79
CA ASN A 7 -0.91 -3.67 21.86
C ASN A 7 -2.23 -4.38 21.44
N THR A 8 -2.21 -5.70 21.25
CA THR A 8 -3.42 -6.53 21.21
C THR A 8 -3.94 -6.80 22.62
N LYS A 9 -5.08 -6.17 22.98
CA LYS A 9 -5.87 -6.55 24.17
C LYS A 9 -5.99 -8.08 24.22
N LYS A 10 -5.63 -8.69 25.36
CA LYS A 10 -5.63 -10.14 25.56
C LYS A 10 -7.01 -10.70 25.17
N ARG A 11 -7.06 -11.52 24.10
CA ARG A 11 -8.34 -12.03 23.57
C ARG A 11 -9.09 -12.80 24.66
N ASN A 12 -10.19 -12.23 25.12
CA ASN A 12 -11.23 -12.97 25.82
C ASN A 12 -11.81 -14.03 24.86
N PHE A 13 -12.29 -15.16 25.38
CA PHE A 13 -12.76 -16.31 24.60
C PHE A 13 -11.70 -17.03 23.75
N LYS A 14 -10.52 -17.34 24.32
CA LYS A 14 -9.67 -18.41 23.75
C LYS A 14 -10.41 -19.75 23.84
N HIS A 15 -10.32 -20.60 22.81
CA HIS A 15 -10.74 -22.01 22.96
C HIS A 15 -9.84 -22.74 23.97
N LEU A 16 -10.28 -23.89 24.47
CA LEU A 16 -9.44 -24.78 25.26
C LEU A 16 -8.37 -25.43 24.36
N SER A 17 -7.14 -25.47 24.83
CA SER A 17 -6.06 -26.27 24.22
C SER A 17 -6.25 -27.76 24.52
N GLU A 18 -5.47 -28.60 23.84
CA GLU A 18 -5.39 -30.04 24.10
C GLU A 18 -4.85 -30.33 25.51
N TYR A 19 -3.85 -29.58 25.96
CA TYR A 19 -3.34 -29.61 27.34
C TYR A 19 -4.43 -29.28 28.36
N GLU A 20 -5.18 -28.19 28.16
CA GLU A 20 -6.30 -27.81 29.05
C GLU A 20 -7.40 -28.90 29.09
N ARG A 21 -7.60 -29.67 28.01
CA ARG A 21 -8.51 -30.85 28.01
C ARG A 21 -7.96 -31.99 28.86
N GLY A 22 -6.67 -32.25 28.79
CA GLY A 22 -5.97 -33.22 29.65
C GLY A 22 -6.08 -32.88 31.14
N GLU A 23 -5.87 -31.61 31.49
CA GLU A 23 -6.06 -31.09 32.85
C GLU A 23 -7.50 -31.30 33.36
N ILE A 24 -8.52 -31.00 32.54
CA ILE A 24 -9.93 -31.25 32.88
C ILE A 24 -10.17 -32.74 33.21
N TYR A 25 -9.61 -33.66 32.42
CA TYR A 25 -9.75 -35.10 32.65
C TYR A 25 -9.05 -35.57 33.93
N ALA A 26 -7.83 -35.09 34.20
CA ALA A 26 -7.11 -35.39 35.43
C ALA A 26 -7.88 -34.88 36.67
N MET A 27 -8.35 -33.62 36.65
CA MET A 27 -9.12 -33.06 37.75
C MET A 27 -10.46 -33.79 37.98
N ILE A 28 -11.12 -34.27 36.92
CA ILE A 28 -12.34 -35.09 37.06
C ILE A 28 -12.05 -36.45 37.69
N LYS A 29 -10.94 -37.11 37.34
CA LYS A 29 -10.51 -38.34 38.02
C LYS A 29 -10.20 -38.12 39.51
N LEU A 30 -9.72 -36.93 39.86
CA LEU A 30 -9.50 -36.49 41.25
C LEU A 30 -10.80 -36.01 41.95
N GLY A 31 -11.98 -36.19 41.37
CA GLY A 31 -13.26 -35.80 41.97
C GLY A 31 -13.50 -34.28 42.06
N CYS A 32 -12.70 -33.45 41.38
CA CYS A 32 -12.84 -32.00 41.48
C CYS A 32 -14.17 -31.49 40.90
N SER A 33 -14.82 -30.58 41.62
CA SER A 33 -16.03 -29.92 41.12
C SER A 33 -15.76 -29.05 39.89
N ILE A 34 -16.75 -28.94 39.00
CA ILE A 34 -16.68 -28.10 37.78
C ILE A 34 -16.38 -26.63 38.11
N SER A 35 -16.80 -26.15 39.29
CA SER A 35 -16.44 -24.82 39.82
C SER A 35 -14.93 -24.69 40.09
N SER A 36 -14.29 -25.73 40.64
CA SER A 36 -12.85 -25.75 40.90
C SER A 36 -12.06 -25.76 39.60
N ILE A 37 -12.43 -26.65 38.67
CA ILE A 37 -11.81 -26.75 37.33
C ILE A 37 -11.90 -25.42 36.57
N ALA A 38 -13.07 -24.78 36.57
CA ALA A 38 -13.27 -23.48 35.94
C ALA A 38 -12.38 -22.38 36.54
N ARG A 39 -12.24 -22.36 37.88
CA ARG A 39 -11.38 -21.40 38.59
C ARG A 39 -9.90 -21.63 38.31
N HIS A 40 -9.45 -22.89 38.33
CA HIS A 40 -8.08 -23.30 38.05
C HIS A 40 -7.63 -22.88 36.64
N LEU A 41 -8.40 -23.25 35.62
CA LEU A 41 -8.12 -22.91 34.22
C LEU A 41 -8.49 -21.46 33.86
N LYS A 42 -9.01 -20.67 34.81
CA LYS A 42 -9.49 -19.28 34.62
C LYS A 42 -10.50 -19.15 33.47
N ARG A 43 -11.41 -20.13 33.35
CA ARG A 43 -12.47 -20.21 32.32
C ARG A 43 -13.86 -20.09 32.95
N SER A 44 -14.88 -19.80 32.15
CA SER A 44 -16.27 -19.85 32.64
C SER A 44 -16.71 -21.30 32.88
N ARG A 45 -17.55 -21.53 33.89
CA ARG A 45 -18.17 -22.85 34.15
C ARG A 45 -18.83 -23.43 32.89
N THR A 46 -19.54 -22.60 32.13
CA THR A 46 -20.19 -22.95 30.86
C THR A 46 -19.20 -23.48 29.81
N THR A 47 -17.96 -22.99 29.79
CA THR A 47 -16.90 -23.51 28.90
C THR A 47 -16.57 -24.96 29.24
N ILE A 48 -16.44 -25.27 30.53
CA ILE A 48 -16.16 -26.62 31.02
C ILE A 48 -17.36 -27.54 30.75
N TYR A 49 -18.59 -27.15 31.11
CA TYR A 49 -19.80 -27.93 30.79
C TYR A 49 -19.91 -28.26 29.29
N ASN A 50 -19.66 -27.28 28.42
CA ASN A 50 -19.69 -27.48 26.98
C ASN A 50 -18.54 -28.36 26.46
N GLU A 51 -17.39 -28.40 27.13
CA GLU A 51 -16.29 -29.32 26.81
C GLU A 51 -16.62 -30.75 27.23
N LEU A 52 -17.11 -30.93 28.46
CA LEU A 52 -17.54 -32.24 28.95
C LEU A 52 -18.65 -32.82 28.07
N LYS A 53 -19.66 -32.02 27.69
CA LYS A 53 -20.70 -32.45 26.75
C LYS A 53 -20.14 -32.88 25.38
N ARG A 54 -19.03 -32.28 24.91
CA ARG A 54 -18.39 -32.62 23.63
C ARG A 54 -17.50 -33.86 23.68
N GLY A 55 -16.89 -34.16 24.82
CA GLY A 55 -16.00 -35.32 25.00
C GLY A 55 -16.63 -36.53 25.70
N ARG A 56 -17.96 -36.55 25.91
CA ARG A 56 -18.69 -37.71 26.46
C ARG A 56 -18.73 -38.85 25.45
N ILE A 57 -18.28 -40.03 25.87
CA ILE A 57 -18.41 -41.29 25.14
C ILE A 57 -19.10 -42.32 26.05
N GLU A 58 -19.99 -43.15 25.48
CA GLU A 58 -20.49 -44.36 26.13
C GLU A 58 -19.39 -45.44 26.15
N GLN A 59 -19.08 -45.95 27.34
CA GLN A 59 -18.16 -47.06 27.56
C GLN A 59 -18.89 -48.19 28.28
N ILE A 60 -18.60 -49.44 27.94
CA ILE A 60 -19.10 -50.58 28.70
C ILE A 60 -18.09 -50.88 29.81
N LYS A 61 -18.54 -50.86 31.06
CA LYS A 61 -17.76 -51.27 32.23
C LYS A 61 -18.59 -52.27 33.04
N ASN A 62 -18.02 -53.44 33.30
CA ASN A 62 -18.67 -54.52 34.05
C ASN A 62 -20.09 -54.84 33.53
N GLY A 63 -20.26 -54.92 32.21
CA GLY A 63 -21.55 -55.16 31.55
C GLY A 63 -22.50 -53.95 31.46
N HIS A 64 -22.25 -52.88 32.20
CA HIS A 64 -23.12 -51.68 32.20
C HIS A 64 -22.57 -50.56 31.33
N LYS A 65 -23.46 -49.81 30.68
CA LYS A 65 -23.12 -48.59 29.94
C LYS A 65 -22.86 -47.43 30.90
N VAL A 66 -21.67 -46.84 30.82
CA VAL A 66 -21.25 -45.68 31.63
C VAL A 66 -20.76 -44.57 30.69
N ILE A 67 -21.25 -43.35 30.90
CA ILE A 67 -20.80 -42.18 30.13
C ILE A 67 -19.53 -41.61 30.78
N VAL A 68 -18.43 -41.58 30.02
CA VAL A 68 -17.11 -41.09 30.48
C VAL A 68 -16.64 -39.94 29.59
N TYR A 69 -15.98 -38.94 30.17
CA TYR A 69 -15.32 -37.86 29.42
C TYR A 69 -13.90 -38.28 29.00
N TYR A 70 -13.56 -38.09 27.73
CA TYR A 70 -12.20 -38.25 27.19
C TYR A 70 -11.73 -36.96 26.49
N PRO A 71 -10.49 -36.49 26.75
CA PRO A 71 -9.90 -35.33 26.07
C PRO A 71 -9.91 -35.45 24.55
N ASP A 72 -9.47 -36.59 24.02
CA ASP A 72 -9.28 -36.84 22.59
C ASP A 72 -10.60 -36.81 21.82
N ALA A 73 -11.68 -37.24 22.47
CA ALA A 73 -13.05 -37.14 21.96
C ALA A 73 -13.50 -35.67 21.87
N GLY A 74 -13.26 -34.90 22.93
CA GLY A 74 -13.54 -33.45 22.97
C GLY A 74 -12.74 -32.67 21.92
N GLN A 75 -11.47 -33.04 21.73
CA GLN A 75 -10.58 -32.51 20.69
C GLN A 75 -11.09 -32.85 19.29
N THR A 76 -11.38 -34.14 19.01
CA THR A 76 -11.89 -34.61 17.71
C THR A 76 -13.20 -33.91 17.32
N GLN A 77 -14.15 -33.81 18.25
CA GLN A 77 -15.42 -33.13 18.00
C GLN A 77 -15.24 -31.61 17.86
N TYR A 78 -14.31 -31.00 18.61
CA TYR A 78 -13.92 -29.61 18.42
C TYR A 78 -13.34 -29.38 17.01
N GLU A 79 -12.43 -30.23 16.54
CA GLU A 79 -11.84 -30.12 15.20
C GLU A 79 -12.86 -30.30 14.08
N LYS A 80 -13.77 -31.27 14.20
CA LYS A 80 -14.90 -31.46 13.27
C LYS A 80 -15.75 -30.18 13.17
N ASN A 81 -16.11 -29.58 14.31
CA ASN A 81 -16.84 -28.32 14.35
C ASN A 81 -16.01 -27.14 13.77
N ARG A 82 -14.69 -27.12 14.01
CA ARG A 82 -13.78 -26.10 13.49
C ARG A 82 -13.54 -26.21 11.99
N LYS A 83 -13.63 -27.41 11.39
CA LYS A 83 -13.62 -27.59 9.92
C LYS A 83 -14.84 -26.86 9.31
N ASN A 84 -16.04 -27.06 9.87
CA ASN A 84 -17.27 -26.40 9.42
C ASN A 84 -17.29 -24.88 9.70
N SER A 85 -16.54 -24.42 10.72
CA SER A 85 -16.41 -23.00 11.07
C SER A 85 -15.48 -22.19 10.13
N LYS A 86 -14.77 -22.84 9.20
CA LYS A 86 -13.88 -22.16 8.25
C LYS A 86 -14.66 -21.79 6.99
N LYS A 87 -14.63 -20.50 6.62
CA LYS A 87 -15.18 -20.03 5.34
C LYS A 87 -14.47 -20.76 4.18
N LYS A 88 -15.25 -21.43 3.32
CA LYS A 88 -14.75 -22.12 2.13
C LYS A 88 -13.99 -21.15 1.22
N PHE A 89 -12.99 -21.67 0.49
CA PHE A 89 -12.25 -20.88 -0.49
C PHE A 89 -13.13 -20.59 -1.70
N LYS A 90 -13.32 -19.30 -2.01
CA LYS A 90 -14.07 -18.83 -3.19
C LYS A 90 -13.25 -18.84 -4.49
N ALA A 91 -12.08 -19.50 -4.51
CA ALA A 91 -11.17 -19.42 -5.65
C ALA A 91 -11.83 -19.93 -6.94
N PHE A 92 -12.46 -21.10 -6.88
CA PHE A 92 -13.23 -21.67 -7.99
C PHE A 92 -14.46 -20.82 -8.38
N GLU A 93 -15.14 -20.21 -7.40
CA GLU A 93 -16.30 -19.31 -7.64
C GLU A 93 -15.92 -17.99 -8.33
N CYS A 94 -14.63 -17.62 -8.33
CA CYS A 94 -14.10 -16.33 -8.79
C CYS A 94 -12.96 -16.53 -9.81
N ILE A 95 -12.99 -17.61 -10.59
CA ILE A 95 -11.85 -18.02 -11.43
C ILE A 95 -11.44 -16.95 -12.44
N ASP A 96 -12.39 -16.26 -13.07
CA ASP A 96 -12.09 -15.23 -14.08
C ASP A 96 -11.54 -13.94 -13.46
N PHE A 97 -12.02 -13.59 -12.26
CA PHE A 97 -11.41 -12.53 -11.46
C PHE A 97 -9.97 -12.89 -11.05
N ILE A 98 -9.68 -14.16 -10.72
CA ILE A 98 -8.30 -14.60 -10.43
C ILE A 98 -7.42 -14.53 -11.67
N LYS A 99 -7.89 -15.01 -12.84
CA LYS A 99 -7.17 -14.87 -14.12
C LYS A 99 -6.85 -13.40 -14.42
N PHE A 100 -7.82 -12.51 -14.23
CA PHE A 100 -7.64 -11.06 -14.37
C PHE A 100 -6.57 -10.52 -13.41
N VAL A 101 -6.64 -10.87 -12.12
CA VAL A 101 -5.62 -10.47 -11.13
C VAL A 101 -4.22 -10.97 -11.53
N GLU A 102 -4.09 -12.21 -11.99
CA GLU A 102 -2.81 -12.76 -12.45
C GLU A 102 -2.28 -12.06 -13.72
N LYS A 103 -3.18 -11.75 -14.67
CA LYS A 103 -2.84 -11.04 -15.92
C LYS A 103 -2.39 -9.61 -15.63
N SER A 104 -3.21 -8.81 -14.94
CA SER A 104 -2.89 -7.43 -14.58
C SER A 104 -1.67 -7.31 -13.65
N PHE A 105 -1.41 -8.30 -12.79
CA PHE A 105 -0.19 -8.31 -11.97
C PHE A 105 1.07 -8.51 -12.80
N LYS A 106 1.04 -9.37 -13.83
CA LYS A 106 2.21 -9.73 -14.64
C LYS A 106 2.46 -8.76 -15.79
N GLU A 107 1.43 -8.39 -16.52
CA GLU A 107 1.54 -7.58 -17.74
C GLU A 107 1.46 -6.08 -17.45
N GLN A 108 0.58 -5.68 -16.53
CA GLN A 108 0.34 -4.27 -16.19
C GLN A 108 1.07 -3.84 -14.90
N PHE A 109 1.78 -4.77 -14.24
CA PHE A 109 2.46 -4.56 -12.96
C PHE A 109 1.54 -3.95 -11.88
N TRP A 110 0.25 -4.29 -11.87
CA TRP A 110 -0.71 -3.80 -10.88
C TRP A 110 -0.59 -4.60 -9.57
N SER A 111 -0.70 -3.93 -8.43
CA SER A 111 -0.78 -4.63 -7.13
C SER A 111 -2.16 -5.25 -6.89
N LEU A 112 -2.23 -6.21 -5.96
CA LEU A 112 -3.48 -6.93 -5.64
C LEU A 112 -4.62 -6.01 -5.16
N ASP A 113 -4.33 -4.85 -4.54
CA ASP A 113 -5.37 -3.87 -4.17
C ASP A 113 -5.85 -3.06 -5.38
N GLU A 114 -4.96 -2.79 -6.34
CA GLU A 114 -5.26 -2.06 -7.57
C GLU A 114 -6.12 -2.95 -8.50
N CYS A 115 -5.78 -4.22 -8.68
CA CYS A 115 -6.62 -5.19 -9.40
C CYS A 115 -8.00 -5.36 -8.75
N TYR A 116 -8.07 -5.55 -7.43
CA TYR A 116 -9.36 -5.65 -6.71
C TYR A 116 -10.20 -4.38 -6.84
N GLY A 117 -9.57 -3.22 -6.65
CA GLY A 117 -10.23 -1.94 -6.66
C GLY A 117 -10.79 -1.56 -8.02
N ARG A 118 -10.01 -1.75 -9.10
CA ARG A 118 -10.46 -1.50 -10.47
C ARG A 118 -11.60 -2.44 -10.87
N ALA A 119 -11.43 -3.74 -10.63
CA ALA A 119 -12.49 -4.73 -10.89
C ALA A 119 -13.81 -4.43 -10.14
N LYS A 120 -13.72 -3.81 -8.95
CA LYS A 120 -14.89 -3.39 -8.18
C LYS A 120 -15.51 -2.08 -8.69
N SER A 121 -14.68 -1.08 -9.04
CA SER A 121 -15.10 0.21 -9.60
C SER A 121 -15.96 -0.02 -10.85
N ASP A 122 -15.40 -0.75 -11.80
CA ASP A 122 -15.99 -0.93 -13.13
C ASP A 122 -16.98 -2.10 -13.17
N LYS A 123 -17.22 -2.75 -12.02
CA LYS A 123 -18.13 -3.90 -11.84
C LYS A 123 -17.83 -5.09 -12.78
N LEU A 124 -16.56 -5.28 -13.17
CA LEU A 124 -16.13 -6.26 -14.18
C LEU A 124 -16.54 -7.71 -13.89
N PHE A 125 -16.73 -8.08 -12.60
CA PHE A 125 -17.04 -9.45 -12.20
C PHE A 125 -18.14 -9.51 -11.15
N LYS A 126 -19.13 -10.39 -11.38
CA LYS A 126 -20.20 -10.71 -10.41
C LYS A 126 -19.66 -11.31 -9.11
N ASN A 127 -18.64 -12.16 -9.20
CA ASN A 127 -17.99 -12.82 -8.07
C ASN A 127 -16.55 -12.33 -7.91
N THR A 128 -16.22 -11.74 -6.77
CA THR A 128 -14.87 -11.28 -6.43
C THR A 128 -14.47 -11.68 -5.01
N VAL A 129 -13.17 -11.56 -4.70
CA VAL A 129 -12.64 -11.63 -3.33
C VAL A 129 -11.88 -10.36 -2.99
N CYS A 130 -11.94 -9.92 -1.73
CA CYS A 130 -11.26 -8.70 -1.29
C CYS A 130 -9.73 -8.84 -1.28
N THR A 131 -9.02 -7.71 -1.33
CA THR A 131 -7.55 -7.62 -1.30
C THR A 131 -6.88 -8.54 -0.26
N LYS A 132 -7.43 -8.59 0.97
CA LYS A 132 -6.89 -9.43 2.05
C LYS A 132 -6.96 -10.92 1.73
N THR A 133 -7.99 -11.35 1.00
CA THR A 133 -8.12 -12.72 0.53
C THR A 133 -7.16 -13.00 -0.63
N LEU A 134 -6.91 -12.05 -1.53
CA LEU A 134 -5.88 -12.20 -2.57
C LEU A 134 -4.48 -12.42 -1.97
N TYR A 135 -4.07 -11.59 -1.00
CA TYR A 135 -2.79 -11.81 -0.29
C TYR A 135 -2.72 -13.17 0.41
N LYS A 136 -3.83 -13.63 1.02
CA LYS A 136 -3.91 -14.97 1.61
C LYS A 136 -3.84 -16.08 0.56
N TYR A 137 -4.38 -15.87 -0.64
CA TYR A 137 -4.31 -16.85 -1.72
C TYR A 137 -2.88 -16.94 -2.27
N VAL A 138 -2.12 -15.84 -2.33
CA VAL A 138 -0.68 -15.86 -2.61
C VAL A 138 0.09 -16.65 -1.54
N GLU A 139 -0.23 -16.45 -0.25
CA GLU A 139 0.39 -17.21 0.86
C GLU A 139 0.15 -18.72 0.77
N LEU A 140 -0.98 -19.13 0.19
CA LEU A 140 -1.37 -20.53 0.03
C LEU A 140 -0.99 -21.12 -1.34
N GLY A 141 -0.30 -20.37 -2.20
CA GLY A 141 0.05 -20.82 -3.56
C GLY A 141 -1.15 -21.00 -4.50
N ILE A 142 -2.30 -20.37 -4.19
CA ILE A 142 -3.53 -20.45 -4.99
C ILE A 142 -3.47 -19.55 -6.23
N LEU A 143 -2.77 -18.41 -6.17
CA LEU A 143 -2.42 -17.64 -7.37
C LEU A 143 -1.02 -18.04 -7.88
N LYS A 144 -0.82 -17.92 -9.19
CA LYS A 144 0.48 -17.99 -9.89
C LYS A 144 1.33 -16.73 -9.67
N ILE A 145 1.36 -16.24 -8.43
CA ILE A 145 2.13 -15.10 -7.91
C ILE A 145 2.78 -15.59 -6.61
N LYS A 146 4.09 -15.39 -6.45
CA LYS A 146 4.85 -15.81 -5.26
C LYS A 146 5.02 -14.64 -4.28
N ASN A 147 5.39 -14.96 -3.04
CA ASN A 147 5.70 -13.95 -2.01
C ASN A 147 6.94 -13.10 -2.34
N THR A 148 7.86 -13.63 -3.14
CA THR A 148 9.04 -12.93 -3.70
C THR A 148 8.65 -11.81 -4.66
N ASP A 149 7.54 -12.01 -5.38
CA ASP A 149 7.11 -11.13 -6.47
C ASP A 149 6.39 -9.89 -5.92
N LEU A 150 6.10 -9.85 -4.61
CA LEU A 150 5.44 -8.76 -3.92
C LEU A 150 6.47 -7.76 -3.36
N PRO A 151 6.80 -6.64 -4.05
CA PRO A 151 7.98 -5.81 -3.77
C PRO A 151 7.96 -5.11 -2.41
N GLN A 152 6.79 -4.96 -1.79
CA GLN A 152 6.62 -4.36 -0.46
C GLN A 152 6.53 -5.40 0.68
N ARG A 153 6.37 -6.70 0.37
CA ARG A 153 6.21 -7.75 1.39
C ARG A 153 7.51 -8.00 2.18
N LEU A 154 8.65 -7.82 1.52
CA LEU A 154 9.99 -8.04 2.09
C LEU A 154 10.64 -6.75 2.63
N LYS A 155 10.07 -5.57 2.34
CA LYS A 155 10.63 -4.26 2.71
C LYS A 155 10.16 -3.79 4.08
N ARG A 156 10.65 -4.42 5.16
CA ARG A 156 10.57 -3.87 6.52
C ARG A 156 11.93 -3.83 7.20
N LEU A 157 12.67 -2.75 6.93
CA LEU A 157 13.76 -2.28 7.77
C LEU A 157 13.44 -0.83 8.15
N GLN A 158 13.27 -0.56 9.45
CA GLN A 158 13.28 0.81 9.94
C GLN A 158 14.71 1.35 9.79
N LYS A 159 14.88 2.37 8.93
CA LYS A 159 16.12 3.13 8.87
C LYS A 159 16.07 4.21 9.96
N SER A 160 17.19 4.44 10.63
CA SER A 160 17.29 5.57 11.55
C SER A 160 17.26 6.89 10.77
N THR A 161 16.47 7.83 11.25
CA THR A 161 16.36 9.17 10.67
C THR A 161 17.60 9.97 11.05
N ARG A 162 18.49 10.28 10.10
CA ARG A 162 19.58 11.24 10.31
C ARG A 162 19.09 12.65 9.97
N ILE A 163 19.10 13.53 10.96
CA ILE A 163 18.78 14.96 10.80
C ILE A 163 19.97 15.69 10.14
N ARG A 164 19.68 16.75 9.37
CA ARG A 164 20.55 17.62 8.56
C ARG A 164 21.76 18.31 9.23
N ILE A 165 21.89 19.64 9.23
CA ILE A 165 20.91 20.74 9.00
C ILE A 165 21.19 21.48 7.67
N ASN A 166 20.14 21.92 6.97
CA ASN A 166 20.21 22.70 5.71
C ASN A 166 20.01 24.18 6.04
N LYS A 167 20.97 25.02 5.67
CA LYS A 167 21.14 26.38 6.23
C LYS A 167 20.47 27.51 5.41
N ARG A 168 19.86 27.21 4.27
CA ARG A 168 19.29 28.22 3.35
C ARG A 168 17.77 28.36 3.51
N LYS A 169 17.29 29.61 3.47
CA LYS A 169 15.87 29.99 3.35
C LYS A 169 15.64 30.48 1.92
N PHE A 170 14.66 29.91 1.22
CA PHE A 170 14.14 30.44 -0.04
C PHE A 170 12.90 31.32 0.24
N GLU A 171 12.52 32.17 -0.70
CA GLU A 171 11.71 33.38 -0.43
C GLU A 171 10.21 33.12 -0.22
N LYS A 172 9.60 32.25 -1.04
CA LYS A 172 8.24 31.72 -0.85
C LYS A 172 8.27 30.35 -0.17
N SER A 173 8.30 30.34 1.16
CA SER A 173 8.04 29.12 1.94
C SER A 173 6.62 28.59 1.70
N ILE A 174 6.46 27.25 1.70
CA ILE A 174 5.19 26.53 1.62
C ILE A 174 4.13 27.00 2.62
N SER A 175 4.52 27.59 3.77
CA SER A 175 3.59 28.24 4.71
C SER A 175 2.80 29.40 4.11
N LYS A 176 3.28 30.03 3.04
CA LYS A 176 2.58 31.09 2.29
C LYS A 176 1.60 30.52 1.25
N ARG A 177 1.64 29.21 0.96
CA ARG A 177 0.83 28.60 -0.09
C ARG A 177 -0.67 28.61 0.27
N PRO A 178 -1.57 28.99 -0.66
CA PRO A 178 -3.01 28.92 -0.44
C PRO A 178 -3.49 27.53 0.02
N LYS A 179 -4.26 27.50 1.11
CA LYS A 179 -4.71 26.24 1.76
C LYS A 179 -5.54 25.31 0.86
N HIS A 180 -6.20 25.85 -0.18
CA HIS A 180 -6.98 25.02 -1.12
C HIS A 180 -6.09 24.01 -1.86
N ILE A 181 -4.82 24.36 -2.12
CA ILE A 181 -3.84 23.50 -2.80
C ILE A 181 -3.52 22.24 -1.99
N ASP A 182 -3.65 22.29 -0.66
CA ASP A 182 -3.45 21.14 0.23
C ASP A 182 -4.59 20.12 0.19
N HIS A 183 -5.78 20.53 -0.26
CA HIS A 183 -6.89 19.61 -0.49
C HIS A 183 -6.76 18.82 -1.79
N ARG A 184 -5.86 19.24 -2.71
CA ARG A 184 -5.53 18.50 -3.94
C ARG A 184 -6.75 18.23 -4.84
N LYS A 185 -7.69 19.18 -4.87
CA LYS A 185 -8.95 19.13 -5.63
C LYS A 185 -8.91 19.92 -6.94
N GLU A 186 -7.99 20.87 -7.02
CA GLU A 186 -7.77 21.75 -8.17
C GLU A 186 -6.59 21.23 -9.00
N PHE A 187 -6.74 21.28 -10.32
CA PHE A 187 -5.73 20.89 -11.29
C PHE A 187 -4.74 22.03 -11.54
N GLY A 188 -3.50 21.65 -11.86
CA GLY A 188 -2.43 22.54 -12.28
C GLY A 188 -1.43 22.90 -11.17
N HIS A 189 -1.47 22.21 -10.03
CA HIS A 189 -0.49 22.38 -8.96
C HIS A 189 0.47 21.21 -8.96
N TRP A 190 1.76 21.45 -9.18
CA TRP A 190 2.77 20.42 -9.38
C TRP A 190 3.71 20.31 -8.18
N GLU A 191 4.19 19.10 -7.86
CA GLU A 191 5.35 18.88 -6.98
C GLU A 191 6.53 18.40 -7.83
N ILE A 192 7.74 18.93 -7.62
CA ILE A 192 8.96 18.44 -8.28
C ILE A 192 9.97 17.83 -7.30
N ASP A 193 10.84 16.97 -7.82
CA ASP A 193 11.92 16.26 -7.10
C ASP A 193 12.97 15.75 -8.07
N THR A 194 14.18 15.43 -7.60
CA THR A 194 15.23 14.81 -8.41
C THR A 194 15.55 13.38 -7.97
N VAL A 195 15.63 12.47 -8.93
CA VAL A 195 15.87 11.03 -8.70
C VAL A 195 17.23 10.65 -9.29
N ILE A 196 18.25 10.61 -8.41
CA ILE A 196 19.63 10.25 -8.77
C ILE A 196 19.83 8.72 -8.78
N GLY A 197 20.51 8.18 -9.78
CA GLY A 197 20.89 6.76 -9.89
C GLY A 197 22.08 6.39 -9.00
N LYS A 198 23.25 6.31 -9.64
CA LYS A 198 24.58 6.17 -9.02
C LYS A 198 25.07 7.54 -8.56
N LYS A 199 25.91 7.60 -7.53
CA LYS A 199 26.46 8.85 -6.99
C LYS A 199 27.86 9.13 -7.53
N THR A 200 27.94 9.47 -8.80
CA THR A 200 29.14 9.97 -9.48
C THR A 200 28.79 11.26 -10.23
N SER A 201 29.78 12.07 -10.60
CA SER A 201 29.57 13.38 -11.26
C SER A 201 28.91 13.24 -12.62
N ASP A 202 29.34 12.24 -13.39
CA ASP A 202 29.05 12.11 -14.82
C ASP A 202 27.83 11.20 -14.98
N GLN A 203 26.71 11.61 -14.39
CA GLN A 203 25.49 10.82 -14.30
C GLN A 203 24.26 11.67 -14.54
N ASP A 204 23.45 11.19 -15.48
CA ASP A 204 22.15 11.75 -15.77
C ASP A 204 21.28 11.67 -14.50
N VAL A 205 20.36 12.61 -14.37
CA VAL A 205 19.41 12.70 -13.27
C VAL A 205 18.01 12.67 -13.87
N LEU A 206 17.06 12.13 -13.11
CA LEU A 206 15.65 12.19 -13.49
C LEU A 206 14.99 13.34 -12.73
N LEU A 207 14.58 14.38 -13.45
CA LEU A 207 13.65 15.39 -12.95
C LEU A 207 12.26 14.75 -12.94
N THR A 208 11.63 14.73 -11.78
CA THR A 208 10.31 14.11 -11.58
C THR A 208 9.30 15.19 -11.22
N ILE A 209 8.17 15.19 -11.94
CA ILE A 209 7.14 16.23 -11.86
C ILE A 209 5.79 15.53 -11.68
N ILE A 210 5.01 15.90 -10.66
CA ILE A 210 3.70 15.29 -10.41
C ILE A 210 2.58 16.30 -10.22
N GLU A 211 1.49 16.14 -10.95
CA GLU A 211 0.30 16.98 -10.80
C GLU A 211 -0.48 16.53 -9.54
N ARG A 212 -0.86 17.48 -8.68
CA ARG A 212 -1.35 17.20 -7.33
C ARG A 212 -2.80 16.72 -7.30
N LYS A 213 -3.64 16.91 -8.30
CA LYS A 213 -5.01 16.35 -8.34
C LYS A 213 -4.99 14.93 -8.89
N SER A 214 -4.67 14.80 -10.17
CA SER A 214 -4.62 13.58 -10.98
C SER A 214 -3.57 12.56 -10.50
N ARG A 215 -2.45 13.00 -9.91
CA ARG A 215 -1.23 12.21 -9.70
C ARG A 215 -0.49 11.87 -11.00
N TYR A 216 -0.80 12.53 -12.11
CA TYR A 216 -0.05 12.33 -13.35
C TYR A 216 1.42 12.65 -13.13
N TYR A 217 2.27 11.73 -13.54
CA TYR A 217 3.70 11.73 -13.24
C TYR A 217 4.46 11.86 -14.55
N LYS A 218 5.17 12.97 -14.77
CA LYS A 218 6.14 13.14 -15.87
C LYS A 218 7.53 12.95 -15.29
N VAL A 219 8.41 12.31 -16.06
CA VAL A 219 9.83 12.20 -15.75
C VAL A 219 10.61 12.67 -16.96
N ILE A 220 11.57 13.56 -16.74
CA ILE A 220 12.46 14.10 -17.76
C ILE A 220 13.88 13.69 -17.38
N LYS A 221 14.62 13.16 -18.36
CA LYS A 221 16.04 12.84 -18.19
C LYS A 221 16.85 14.10 -18.44
N ILE A 222 17.73 14.45 -17.50
CA ILE A 222 18.58 15.65 -17.59
C ILE A 222 20.05 15.26 -17.35
N ASP A 223 20.97 15.99 -17.99
CA ASP A 223 22.41 15.71 -18.00
C ASP A 223 23.07 15.73 -16.60
N SER A 224 22.50 16.49 -15.67
CA SER A 224 23.11 16.74 -14.37
C SER A 224 22.09 17.21 -13.34
N LYS A 225 22.50 17.23 -12.07
CA LYS A 225 21.71 17.81 -10.97
C LYS A 225 21.84 19.34 -10.84
N SER A 226 22.29 20.03 -11.89
CA SER A 226 22.53 21.48 -11.84
C SER A 226 21.21 22.27 -11.82
N SER A 227 21.19 23.44 -11.20
CA SER A 227 19.99 24.30 -11.21
C SER A 227 19.68 24.82 -12.62
N LYS A 228 20.67 24.87 -13.53
CA LYS A 228 20.43 25.24 -14.92
C LYS A 228 19.70 24.12 -15.65
N SER A 229 20.22 22.89 -15.61
CA SER A 229 19.63 21.72 -16.27
C SER A 229 18.20 21.44 -15.80
N VAL A 230 17.92 21.65 -14.49
CA VAL A 230 16.56 21.54 -13.94
C VAL A 230 15.65 22.66 -14.44
N ASN A 231 16.13 23.90 -14.50
CA ASN A 231 15.38 25.03 -15.02
C ASN A 231 15.08 24.86 -16.52
N ASP A 232 16.08 24.60 -17.35
CA ASP A 232 15.95 24.51 -18.81
C ASP A 232 14.91 23.43 -19.19
N ALA A 233 15.01 22.23 -18.61
CA ALA A 233 14.06 21.13 -18.84
C ALA A 233 12.65 21.39 -18.28
N LEU A 234 12.54 22.15 -17.18
CA LEU A 234 11.24 22.55 -16.63
C LEU A 234 10.57 23.62 -17.50
N LEU A 235 11.34 24.56 -18.02
CA LEU A 235 10.85 25.60 -18.93
C LEU A 235 10.35 25.00 -20.24
N GLU A 236 11.12 24.08 -20.83
CA GLU A 236 10.69 23.32 -22.01
C GLU A 236 9.35 22.59 -21.76
N TYR A 237 9.22 21.89 -20.63
CA TYR A 237 7.98 21.19 -20.29
C TYR A 237 6.79 22.11 -19.98
N ILE A 238 7.01 23.32 -19.47
CA ILE A 238 5.95 24.31 -19.32
C ILE A 238 5.51 24.82 -20.70
N MET A 239 6.46 25.16 -21.57
CA MET A 239 6.17 25.68 -22.92
C MET A 239 5.53 24.62 -23.85
N GLU A 240 5.68 23.31 -23.55
CA GLU A 240 4.93 22.23 -24.23
C GLU A 240 3.39 22.44 -24.18
N SER A 241 2.83 23.10 -23.14
CA SER A 241 1.37 23.32 -23.04
C SER A 241 0.83 24.51 -23.85
N LYS A 242 1.68 25.19 -24.61
CA LYS A 242 1.36 26.24 -25.61
C LYS A 242 0.66 27.47 -25.00
N THR A 243 -0.58 27.74 -25.39
CA THR A 243 -1.29 28.98 -25.03
C THR A 243 -2.02 28.91 -23.69
N LYS A 244 -1.86 27.82 -22.93
CA LYS A 244 -2.62 27.52 -21.70
C LYS A 244 -1.76 27.18 -20.49
N ASP A 245 -0.50 27.59 -20.52
CA ASP A 245 0.49 27.29 -19.49
C ASP A 245 0.03 27.74 -18.09
N THR A 246 -0.72 28.84 -17.97
CA THR A 246 -1.26 29.31 -16.69
C THR A 246 -2.44 28.48 -16.14
N GLU A 247 -3.17 27.76 -17.00
CA GLU A 247 -4.22 26.81 -16.58
C GLU A 247 -3.62 25.45 -16.20
N VAL A 248 -2.61 25.00 -16.96
CA VAL A 248 -1.91 23.72 -16.76
C VAL A 248 -0.88 23.80 -15.64
N PHE A 249 -0.21 24.94 -15.44
CA PHE A 249 0.83 25.19 -14.44
C PHE A 249 0.50 26.44 -13.60
N LYS A 250 -0.38 26.28 -12.61
CA LYS A 250 -0.75 27.32 -11.64
C LYS A 250 0.29 27.51 -10.53
N SER A 251 0.89 26.41 -10.06
CA SER A 251 1.95 26.50 -9.05
C SER A 251 2.90 25.30 -9.07
N ILE A 252 4.16 25.52 -8.73
CA ILE A 252 5.18 24.47 -8.55
C ILE A 252 5.64 24.43 -7.10
N THR A 253 5.85 23.22 -6.55
CA THR A 253 6.37 23.01 -5.20
C THR A 253 7.59 22.09 -5.19
N SER A 254 8.72 22.58 -4.71
CA SER A 254 9.98 21.84 -4.57
C SER A 254 10.42 21.74 -3.10
N ASP A 255 11.57 21.10 -2.83
CA ASP A 255 12.28 21.30 -1.57
C ASP A 255 13.44 22.30 -1.71
N ASN A 256 14.08 22.57 -0.58
CA ASN A 256 15.23 23.48 -0.48
C ASN A 256 16.54 22.84 -0.98
N GLY A 257 16.45 22.02 -2.03
CA GLY A 257 17.60 21.49 -2.78
C GLY A 257 18.33 22.61 -3.53
N SER A 258 19.65 22.48 -3.68
CA SER A 258 20.46 23.42 -4.46
C SER A 258 20.18 23.33 -5.98
N GLU A 259 19.64 22.21 -6.42
CA GLU A 259 19.15 21.98 -7.79
C GLU A 259 17.89 22.80 -8.14
N PHE A 260 17.22 23.38 -7.14
CA PHE A 260 15.97 24.13 -7.31
C PHE A 260 16.14 25.63 -7.03
N SER A 261 17.39 26.12 -6.93
CA SER A 261 17.65 27.52 -6.54
C SER A 261 17.20 28.54 -7.59
N GLY A 262 17.18 28.17 -8.86
CA GLY A 262 16.72 29.02 -9.97
C GLY A 262 15.21 28.96 -10.22
N LEU A 263 14.43 28.26 -9.39
CA LEU A 263 12.97 28.25 -9.60
C LEU A 263 12.34 29.63 -9.39
N SER A 264 12.96 30.52 -8.60
CA SER A 264 12.46 31.89 -8.42
C SER A 264 12.36 32.67 -9.75
N ASP A 265 13.15 32.30 -10.76
CA ASP A 265 13.12 32.91 -12.10
C ASP A 265 11.78 32.65 -12.83
N PHE A 266 11.01 31.64 -12.39
CA PHE A 266 9.71 31.27 -12.94
C PHE A 266 8.53 31.98 -12.27
N GLU A 267 8.72 32.80 -11.22
CA GLU A 267 7.60 33.45 -10.51
C GLU A 267 6.74 34.40 -11.39
N SER A 268 7.26 34.79 -12.56
CA SER A 268 6.52 35.55 -13.59
C SER A 268 5.56 34.69 -14.44
N LEU A 269 5.77 33.36 -14.47
CA LEU A 269 4.99 32.39 -15.25
C LEU A 269 4.09 31.52 -14.37
N VAL A 270 4.62 31.08 -13.22
CA VAL A 270 3.99 30.09 -12.33
C VAL A 270 4.37 30.33 -10.87
N ASP A 271 3.43 30.11 -9.96
CA ASP A 271 3.60 30.42 -8.54
C ASP A 271 4.51 29.38 -7.84
N VAL A 272 5.68 29.79 -7.34
CA VAL A 272 6.69 28.86 -6.79
C VAL A 272 6.64 28.79 -5.25
N TYR A 273 6.73 27.57 -4.71
CA TYR A 273 6.70 27.30 -3.27
C TYR A 273 7.77 26.30 -2.83
N PHE A 274 8.45 26.61 -1.73
CA PHE A 274 9.56 25.82 -1.20
C PHE A 274 9.21 25.17 0.16
N CYS A 275 9.32 23.84 0.25
CA CYS A 275 9.02 23.08 1.47
C CYS A 275 9.90 23.46 2.67
N HIS A 276 9.43 23.17 3.88
CA HIS A 276 10.24 23.37 5.08
C HIS A 276 11.41 22.38 5.12
N PRO A 277 12.60 22.79 5.58
CA PRO A 277 13.70 21.86 5.83
C PRO A 277 13.25 20.71 6.75
N TYR A 278 13.58 19.47 6.38
CA TYR A 278 13.22 18.22 7.09
C TYR A 278 11.75 17.77 6.99
N SER A 279 10.92 18.49 6.24
CA SER A 279 9.49 18.18 6.10
C SER A 279 9.16 17.37 4.84
N SER A 280 9.78 16.20 4.65
CA SER A 280 9.54 15.36 3.44
C SER A 280 8.08 14.94 3.26
N PHE A 281 7.30 14.90 4.35
CA PHE A 281 5.87 14.62 4.33
C PHE A 281 5.05 15.64 3.52
N GLU A 282 5.56 16.87 3.33
CA GLU A 282 4.91 17.92 2.53
C GLU A 282 4.87 17.59 1.03
N ARG A 283 5.81 16.75 0.56
CA ARG A 283 5.92 16.23 -0.82
C ARG A 283 5.59 14.73 -0.90
N GLY A 284 4.65 14.26 -0.07
CA GLY A 284 4.26 12.84 -0.02
C GLY A 284 3.73 12.25 -1.34
N SER A 285 3.42 13.08 -2.36
CA SER A 285 3.09 12.60 -3.70
C SER A 285 4.35 12.09 -4.41
N ASN A 286 5.41 12.91 -4.42
CA ASN A 286 6.70 12.57 -5.01
C ASN A 286 7.37 11.41 -4.29
N GLU A 287 7.39 11.36 -2.94
CA GLU A 287 7.97 10.20 -2.24
C GLU A 287 7.31 8.88 -2.67
N ARG A 288 5.97 8.87 -2.83
CA ARG A 288 5.23 7.69 -3.27
C ARG A 288 5.54 7.31 -4.72
N HIS A 289 5.55 8.25 -5.66
CA HIS A 289 5.73 7.94 -7.09
C HIS A 289 7.18 7.63 -7.42
N ASN A 290 8.13 8.35 -6.82
CA ASN A 290 9.55 7.99 -6.84
C ASN A 290 9.74 6.58 -6.26
N GLY A 291 9.00 6.20 -5.21
CA GLY A 291 8.97 4.83 -4.69
C GLY A 291 8.43 3.76 -5.65
N ILE A 292 7.60 4.13 -6.63
CA ILE A 292 7.14 3.24 -7.71
C ILE A 292 8.19 3.19 -8.84
N LEU A 293 8.72 4.33 -9.28
CA LEU A 293 9.80 4.41 -10.27
C LEU A 293 11.03 3.59 -9.84
N ARG A 294 11.36 3.56 -8.55
CA ARG A 294 12.43 2.70 -7.98
C ARG A 294 12.19 1.19 -8.06
N GLN A 295 11.05 0.73 -8.60
CA GLN A 295 10.85 -0.67 -8.95
C GLN A 295 11.45 -1.00 -10.32
N PHE A 296 11.50 -0.02 -11.23
CA PHE A 296 12.11 -0.12 -12.56
C PHE A 296 13.57 0.36 -12.56
N ILE A 297 13.88 1.44 -11.83
CA ILE A 297 15.21 2.07 -11.77
C ILE A 297 15.76 2.00 -10.32
N PRO A 298 16.44 0.90 -9.92
CA PRO A 298 16.98 0.74 -8.57
C PRO A 298 17.94 1.85 -8.13
N LYS A 299 18.08 2.06 -6.81
CA LYS A 299 19.12 2.98 -6.28
C LYS A 299 20.51 2.38 -6.53
N GLY A 300 21.45 3.19 -7.02
CA GLY A 300 22.83 2.78 -7.30
C GLY A 300 23.08 2.28 -8.73
N ARG A 301 22.03 1.97 -9.51
CA ARG A 301 22.13 1.84 -10.97
C ARG A 301 22.39 3.21 -11.59
N SER A 302 23.17 3.25 -12.67
CA SER A 302 23.38 4.48 -13.44
C SER A 302 22.09 4.85 -14.17
N ILE A 303 21.81 6.15 -14.33
CA ILE A 303 20.62 6.60 -15.11
C ILE A 303 20.92 6.51 -16.60
N ASN A 304 22.19 6.69 -16.98
CA ASN A 304 22.72 6.52 -18.33
C ASN A 304 22.54 5.09 -18.85
N ASP A 305 22.30 4.11 -17.96
CA ASP A 305 21.96 2.71 -18.31
C ASP A 305 20.55 2.59 -18.95
N PHE A 306 19.74 3.65 -18.92
CA PHE A 306 18.36 3.67 -19.42
C PHE A 306 18.20 4.76 -20.49
N SER A 307 17.58 4.38 -21.60
CA SER A 307 17.12 5.30 -22.64
C SER A 307 15.90 6.13 -22.19
N GLU A 308 15.62 7.22 -22.90
CA GLU A 308 14.44 8.05 -22.63
C GLU A 308 13.14 7.30 -22.94
N ASP A 309 13.11 6.49 -24.01
CA ASP A 309 11.99 5.61 -24.35
C ASP A 309 11.69 4.58 -23.25
N GLU A 310 12.72 3.96 -22.65
CA GLU A 310 12.53 3.06 -21.50
C GLU A 310 11.97 3.80 -20.27
N ILE A 311 12.45 5.01 -20.00
CA ILE A 311 11.95 5.84 -18.90
C ILE A 311 10.49 6.22 -19.13
N MET A 312 10.14 6.63 -20.36
CA MET A 312 8.77 6.94 -20.77
C MET A 312 7.86 5.71 -20.61
N TYR A 313 8.26 4.54 -21.11
CA TYR A 313 7.54 3.29 -20.93
C TYR A 313 7.30 2.93 -19.45
N PHE A 314 8.29 3.15 -18.57
CA PHE A 314 8.10 2.97 -17.13
C PHE A 314 7.11 3.99 -16.54
N VAL A 315 7.11 5.23 -17.03
CA VAL A 315 6.18 6.29 -16.64
C VAL A 315 4.75 5.98 -17.08
N ASP A 316 4.55 5.49 -18.30
CA ASP A 316 3.24 5.07 -18.80
C ASP A 316 2.68 3.93 -17.95
N ILE A 317 3.50 2.92 -17.63
CA ILE A 317 3.13 1.87 -16.67
C ILE A 317 2.80 2.44 -15.28
N ILE A 318 3.40 3.54 -14.85
CA ILE A 318 3.08 4.21 -13.57
C ILE A 318 1.75 4.97 -13.67
N ASN A 319 1.49 5.68 -14.76
CA ASN A 319 0.30 6.49 -15.01
C ASN A 319 -0.94 5.65 -15.37
N ALA A 320 -0.77 4.46 -15.94
CA ALA A 320 -1.83 3.48 -16.20
C ALA A 320 -2.20 2.62 -14.96
N LYS A 321 -1.63 2.88 -13.78
CA LYS A 321 -1.99 2.14 -12.55
C LYS A 321 -3.19 2.75 -11.82
N PRO A 322 -4.25 1.98 -11.55
CA PRO A 322 -5.36 2.38 -10.69
C PRO A 322 -4.88 2.95 -9.34
N ARG A 323 -5.45 4.05 -8.88
CA ARG A 323 -5.09 4.64 -7.57
C ARG A 323 -6.29 4.66 -6.64
N LYS A 324 -6.17 4.01 -5.49
CA LYS A 324 -7.20 4.01 -4.43
C LYS A 324 -7.69 5.41 -4.03
N ASN A 325 -6.80 6.40 -4.01
CA ASN A 325 -7.12 7.80 -3.70
C ASN A 325 -7.80 8.56 -4.86
N LEU A 326 -7.93 7.95 -6.05
CA LEU A 326 -8.68 8.43 -7.22
C LEU A 326 -9.88 7.51 -7.49
N GLY A 327 -10.38 6.80 -6.46
CA GLY A 327 -11.49 5.84 -6.64
C GLY A 327 -11.13 4.58 -7.45
N TYR A 328 -9.84 4.29 -7.64
CA TYR A 328 -9.30 3.27 -8.55
C TYR A 328 -9.36 3.61 -10.06
N ARG A 329 -9.52 4.89 -10.38
CA ARG A 329 -9.13 5.46 -11.68
C ARG A 329 -7.60 5.58 -11.80
N THR A 330 -7.09 5.64 -13.02
CA THR A 330 -5.64 5.83 -13.28
C THR A 330 -5.28 7.32 -13.26
N PRO A 331 -4.03 7.70 -12.96
CA PRO A 331 -3.55 9.08 -13.11
C PRO A 331 -3.77 9.68 -14.49
N GLU A 332 -3.53 8.89 -15.54
CA GLU A 332 -3.78 9.21 -16.95
C GLU A 332 -5.24 9.58 -17.20
N GLU A 333 -6.19 8.70 -16.82
CA GLU A 333 -7.64 8.95 -16.95
C GLU A 333 -8.14 10.23 -16.25
N ILE A 334 -7.49 10.67 -15.17
CA ILE A 334 -7.84 11.93 -14.49
C ILE A 334 -7.14 13.12 -15.16
N PHE A 335 -5.93 12.94 -15.69
CA PHE A 335 -5.19 13.98 -16.36
C PHE A 335 -5.87 14.38 -17.67
N ASP A 336 -6.17 13.39 -18.51
CA ASP A 336 -6.81 13.60 -19.82
C ASP A 336 -8.17 14.27 -19.64
N GLU A 337 -8.98 13.84 -18.66
CA GLU A 337 -10.26 14.49 -18.33
C GLU A 337 -10.13 15.94 -17.87
N GLU A 338 -9.00 16.37 -17.29
CA GLU A 338 -8.80 17.75 -16.85
C GLU A 338 -8.21 18.60 -18.00
N MET A 339 -7.33 18.01 -18.81
CA MET A 339 -6.85 18.61 -20.06
C MET A 339 -8.01 18.84 -21.03
N ASP A 340 -8.89 17.84 -21.23
CA ASP A 340 -10.09 17.96 -22.06
C ASP A 340 -10.99 19.10 -21.60
N LYS A 341 -11.17 19.33 -20.30
CA LYS A 341 -11.94 20.48 -19.77
C LYS A 341 -11.27 21.80 -20.12
N ILE A 342 -9.95 21.89 -19.92
CA ILE A 342 -9.15 23.07 -20.26
C ILE A 342 -9.25 23.36 -21.77
N TYR A 343 -9.10 22.36 -22.64
CA TYR A 343 -9.12 22.58 -24.10
C TYR A 343 -10.52 22.73 -24.70
N SER A 344 -11.55 22.03 -24.20
CA SER A 344 -12.94 22.13 -24.70
C SER A 344 -13.64 23.45 -24.36
N THR A 345 -13.28 24.10 -23.24
CA THR A 345 -13.90 25.36 -22.80
C THR A 345 -13.60 26.54 -23.75
N SER A 346 -12.67 26.37 -24.71
CA SER A 346 -12.33 27.37 -25.73
C SER A 346 -13.03 27.19 -27.08
N GLY A 347 -13.99 26.27 -27.19
CA GLY A 347 -14.85 26.13 -28.38
C GLY A 347 -16.03 27.10 -28.43
N VAL A 348 -16.21 27.94 -27.40
CA VAL A 348 -17.34 28.87 -27.25
C VAL A 348 -16.84 30.23 -26.75
N ALA A 349 -16.24 31.00 -27.67
CA ALA A 349 -15.88 32.41 -27.50
C ALA A 349 -15.94 33.12 -28.86
#